data_AF-A0A9W9AQ46-F1
#
_entry.id   AF-A0A9W9AQ46-F1
#
_cell.length_a   1.000
_cell.length_b   1.000
_cell.length_c   1.000
_cell.angle_alpha   90.00
_cell.angle_beta   90.00
_cell.angle_gamma   90.00
#
_symmetry.space_group_name_H-M   'P 1'
#
loop_
_entity.id
_entity.type
_entity.pdbx_description
1 polymer ?
#
loop_
_entity_poly.entity_id
_entity_poly.type
_entity_poly.pdbx_seq_one_letter_code
_entity_poly.pdbx_strand_id
1 'polypeptide(L)'
;MDVQSSSSEYTLTVQLPDHIKHEMVTISVLKGSKLKIIADAWHMEAECHFEWVINFPPHDIDMSGVHAQLGADGVLVIGVHRRPRYHV
;
A
#
# COMPACT_ATOMS: atom_id res chain seq x y z
N MET A 1 -7.47 6.88 3.28
CA MET A 1 -6.96 5.50 3.09
C MET A 1 -7.74 4.59 4.01
N ASP A 2 -8.32 3.53 3.48
CA ASP A 2 -9.02 2.47 4.22
C ASP A 2 -8.11 1.24 4.33
N VAL A 3 -8.20 0.54 5.46
CA VAL A 3 -7.41 -0.69 5.71
C VAL A 3 -8.33 -1.76 6.26
N GLN A 4 -8.45 -2.84 5.50
CA GLN A 4 -9.23 -4.01 5.85
C GLN A 4 -8.30 -5.18 6.14
N SER A 5 -8.70 -6.07 7.04
CA SER A 5 -7.91 -7.24 7.39
C SER A 5 -8.79 -8.47 7.47
N SER A 6 -8.31 -9.56 6.90
CA SER A 6 -8.86 -10.91 7.02
C SER A 6 -7.83 -11.82 7.69
N SER A 7 -8.11 -13.11 7.85
CA SER A 7 -7.14 -14.08 8.36
C SER A 7 -5.94 -14.30 7.43
N SER A 8 -6.08 -14.05 6.14
CA SER A 8 -5.07 -14.36 5.12
C SER A 8 -4.42 -13.12 4.50
N GLU A 9 -5.02 -11.94 4.65
CA GLU A 9 -4.60 -10.76 3.89
C GLU A 9 -5.01 -9.45 4.57
N TYR A 10 -4.17 -8.43 4.41
CA TYR A 10 -4.56 -7.03 4.56
C TYR A 10 -4.82 -6.42 3.18
N THR A 11 -5.96 -5.74 3.04
CA THR A 11 -6.29 -4.97 1.84
C THR A 11 -6.30 -3.50 2.18
N LEU A 12 -5.48 -2.74 1.48
CA LEU A 12 -5.35 -1.31 1.64
C LEU A 12 -5.92 -0.61 0.41
N THR A 13 -6.79 0.38 0.62
CA THR A 13 -7.47 1.06 -0.48
C THR A 13 -7.38 2.58 -0.31
N VAL A 14 -7.04 3.28 -1.38
CA VAL A 14 -7.04 4.74 -1.41
C VAL A 14 -7.46 5.26 -2.78
N GLN A 15 -8.36 6.24 -2.78
CA GLN A 15 -8.66 7.03 -3.97
C GLN A 15 -7.52 8.01 -4.18
N LEU A 16 -6.83 7.88 -5.31
CA LEU A 16 -5.85 8.87 -5.73
C LEU A 16 -6.53 9.96 -6.56
N PRO A 17 -6.00 11.19 -6.54
CA PRO A 17 -6.42 12.23 -7.48
C PRO A 17 -6.19 11.82 -8.94
N ASP A 18 -7.03 12.31 -9.85
CA ASP A 18 -7.02 11.95 -11.28
C ASP A 18 -5.70 12.27 -12.00
N HIS A 19 -4.90 13.21 -11.46
CA HIS A 19 -3.59 13.55 -12.02
C HIS A 19 -2.48 12.60 -11.62
N ILE A 20 -2.68 11.76 -10.60
CA ILE A 20 -1.71 10.74 -10.20
C ILE A 20 -1.84 9.53 -11.10
N LYS A 21 -0.77 9.25 -11.84
CA LYS A 21 -0.67 8.07 -12.71
C LYS A 21 0.10 6.95 -12.02
N HIS A 22 0.01 5.74 -12.58
CA HIS A 22 0.66 4.55 -12.00
C HIS A 22 2.18 4.73 -11.87
N GLU A 23 2.84 5.40 -12.82
CA GLU A 23 4.28 5.68 -12.79
C GLU A 23 4.70 6.67 -11.70
N MET A 24 3.74 7.39 -11.11
CA MET A 24 3.96 8.36 -10.03
C MET A 24 3.81 7.73 -8.64
N VAL A 25 3.49 6.44 -8.57
CA VAL A 25 3.29 5.71 -7.33
C VAL A 25 4.49 4.82 -7.03
N THR A 26 5.11 5.04 -5.86
CA THR A 26 6.17 4.19 -5.33
C THR A 26 5.66 3.45 -4.09
N ILE A 27 5.81 2.12 -4.09
CA ILE A 27 5.49 1.26 -2.95
C ILE A 27 6.76 0.57 -2.49
N SER A 28 7.13 0.80 -1.23
CA SER A 28 8.38 0.33 -0.64
C SER A 28 8.11 -0.46 0.62
N VAL A 29 8.70 -1.65 0.72
CA VAL A 29 8.74 -2.42 1.96
C VAL A 29 9.93 -1.93 2.79
N LEU A 30 9.69 -1.59 4.05
CA LEU A 30 10.72 -1.13 4.98
C LEU A 30 10.93 -2.11 6.13
N LYS A 31 12.11 -2.04 6.75
CA LYS A 31 12.47 -2.83 7.94
C LYS A 31 11.43 -2.66 9.06
N GLY A 32 11.09 -3.76 9.71
CA GLY A 32 10.18 -3.78 10.87
C GLY A 32 8.70 -3.88 10.50
N SER A 33 8.35 -4.65 9.47
CA SER A 33 6.95 -4.86 9.05
C SER A 33 6.24 -3.58 8.65
N LYS A 34 6.88 -2.77 7.80
CA LYS A 34 6.29 -1.51 7.35
C LYS A 34 6.16 -1.44 5.83
N LEU A 35 5.08 -0.84 5.38
CA LEU A 35 4.88 -0.48 3.97
C LEU A 35 4.80 1.03 3.86
N LYS A 36 5.59 1.60 2.95
CA LYS A 36 5.56 3.02 2.59
C LYS A 36 4.97 3.16 1.19
N ILE A 37 4.00 4.05 1.04
CA ILE A 37 3.37 4.38 -0.24
C ILE A 37 3.58 5.87 -0.46
N ILE A 38 4.12 6.23 -1.61
CA ILE A 38 4.28 7.62 -2.06
C ILE A 38 3.58 7.74 -3.40
N ALA A 39 2.72 8.75 -3.54
CA ALA A 39 2.20 9.19 -4.82
C ALA A 39 2.71 10.62 -5.05
N ASP A 40 3.54 10.82 -6.06
CA ASP A 40 4.23 12.10 -6.31
C ASP A 40 4.13 12.53 -7.78
N ALA A 41 3.26 13.50 -8.06
CA ALA A 41 3.19 14.22 -9.32
C ALA A 41 4.18 15.40 -9.31
N TRP A 42 5.48 15.09 -9.34
CA TRP A 42 6.60 16.04 -9.32
C TRP A 42 6.53 17.19 -10.33
N HIS A 43 5.73 17.04 -11.40
CA HIS A 43 5.52 18.03 -12.44
C HIS A 43 4.47 19.11 -12.07
N MET A 44 3.82 19.00 -10.92
CA MET A 44 2.77 19.91 -10.45
C MET A 44 3.20 20.65 -9.18
N GLU A 45 2.72 21.88 -9.00
CA GLU A 45 3.08 22.75 -7.87
C GLU A 45 2.20 22.54 -6.63
N ALA A 46 0.98 22.03 -6.79
CA ALA A 46 0.00 21.87 -5.71
C ALA A 46 -0.59 20.45 -5.71
N GLU A 47 -0.89 19.94 -4.51
CA GLU A 47 -1.51 18.62 -4.29
C GLU A 47 -0.80 17.49 -5.06
N CYS A 48 0.53 17.59 -5.15
CA CYS A 48 1.35 16.69 -5.93
C CYS A 48 1.90 15.51 -5.12
N HIS A 49 2.09 15.67 -3.80
CA HIS A 49 2.74 14.67 -2.95
C HIS A 49 1.80 14.13 -1.87
N PHE A 50 1.65 12.81 -1.85
CA PHE A 50 0.91 12.08 -0.83
C PHE A 50 1.77 10.94 -0.29
N GLU A 51 1.76 10.76 1.02
CA GLU A 51 2.59 9.76 1.68
C GLU A 51 1.80 9.03 2.77
N TRP A 52 1.92 7.70 2.76
CA TRP A 52 1.37 6.84 3.80
C TRP A 52 2.44 5.86 4.27
N VAL A 53 2.47 5.65 5.60
CA VAL A 53 3.30 4.62 6.22
C VAL A 53 2.43 3.75 7.10
N ILE A 54 2.38 2.47 6.75
CA ILE A 54 1.56 1.47 7.43
C ILE A 54 2.50 0.57 8.23
N ASN A 55 2.21 0.43 9.52
CA ASN A 55 2.94 -0.45 10.43
C ASN A 55 2.08 -1.70 10.66
N PHE A 56 2.61 -2.86 10.30
CA PHE A 56 1.97 -4.14 10.57
C PHE A 56 2.52 -4.74 11.87
N PRO A 57 1.74 -5.62 12.54
CA PRO A 57 2.25 -6.33 13.69
C PRO A 57 3.53 -7.14 13.33
N PRO A 58 4.49 -7.25 14.26
CA PRO A 58 5.68 -8.06 14.05
C PRO A 58 5.32 -9.49 13.63
N HIS A 59 6.02 -10.01 12.62
CA HIS A 59 5.84 -11.38 12.10
C HIS A 59 4.46 -11.72 11.52
N ASP A 60 3.55 -10.75 11.32
CA ASP A 60 2.19 -11.05 10.84
C ASP A 60 2.06 -11.04 9.31
N ILE A 61 2.94 -10.33 8.59
CA ILE A 61 2.87 -10.20 7.12
C ILE A 61 4.01 -10.90 6.38
N ASP A 62 3.69 -11.41 5.20
CA ASP A 62 4.65 -11.82 4.18
C ASP A 62 4.91 -10.65 3.22
N MET A 63 6.08 -10.03 3.39
CA MET A 63 6.52 -8.92 2.56
C MET A 63 6.79 -9.29 1.11
N SER A 64 7.05 -10.57 0.81
CA SER A 64 7.24 -11.03 -0.57
C SER A 64 5.92 -11.13 -1.34
N GLY A 65 4.79 -11.20 -0.61
CA GLY A 65 3.44 -11.28 -1.16
C GLY A 65 2.72 -9.93 -1.28
N VAL A 66 3.44 -8.81 -1.31
CA VAL A 66 2.84 -7.49 -1.54
C VAL A 66 2.51 -7.33 -3.03
N HIS A 67 1.26 -7.04 -3.34
CA HIS A 67 0.81 -6.75 -4.71
C HIS A 67 -0.03 -5.48 -4.74
N ALA A 68 0.04 -4.75 -5.84
CA ALA A 68 -0.66 -3.48 -5.99
C ALA A 68 -1.29 -3.37 -7.38
N GLN A 69 -2.45 -2.74 -7.43
CA GLN A 69 -3.17 -2.43 -8.66
C GLN A 69 -3.76 -1.03 -8.55
N LEU A 70 -3.51 -0.20 -9.56
CA LEU A 70 -4.21 1.07 -9.73
C LEU A 70 -5.30 0.87 -10.79
N GLY A 71 -6.56 0.99 -10.38
CA GLY A 71 -7.71 0.92 -11.27
C GLY A 71 -7.81 2.14 -12.18
N ALA A 72 -8.55 2.00 -13.28
CA ALA A 72 -8.84 3.13 -14.19
C ALA A 72 -9.71 4.21 -13.54
N ASP A 73 -10.34 3.90 -12.42
CA ASP A 73 -11.10 4.78 -11.53
C ASP A 73 -10.22 5.55 -10.53
N GLY A 74 -8.90 5.39 -10.60
CA GLY A 74 -7.95 6.05 -9.68
C GLY A 74 -7.86 5.38 -8.31
N VAL A 75 -8.50 4.23 -8.11
CA VAL A 75 -8.42 3.49 -6.85
C VAL A 75 -7.15 2.65 -6.82
N LEU A 76 -6.23 2.99 -5.90
CA LEU A 76 -5.08 2.15 -5.59
C LEU A 76 -5.49 1.10 -4.55
N VAL A 77 -5.39 -0.17 -4.94
CA VAL A 77 -5.58 -1.33 -4.07
C VAL A 77 -4.24 -2.01 -3.86
N ILE A 78 -3.88 -2.27 -2.60
CA ILE A 78 -2.68 -3.01 -2.23
C ILE A 78 -3.09 -4.18 -1.35
N GLY A 79 -2.74 -5.38 -1.79
CA GLY A 79 -2.89 -6.59 -1.01
C GLY A 79 -1.57 -6.99 -0.37
N VAL A 80 -1.63 -7.37 0.91
CA VAL A 80 -0.49 -7.81 1.71
C VAL A 80 -0.85 -9.12 2.39
N HIS A 81 -0.26 -10.22 1.92
CA HIS A 81 -0.49 -11.53 2.50
C HIS A 81 -0.07 -11.58 3.98
N ARG A 82 -0.89 -12.24 4.78
CA ARG A 82 -0.60 -12.55 6.18
C ARG A 82 0.09 -13.90 6.27
N ARG A 83 1.05 -14.02 7.17
CA ARG A 83 1.72 -15.30 7.43
C ARG A 83 0.73 -16.26 8.09
N PRO A 84 0.71 -17.55 7.69
CA PRO A 84 -0.04 -18.56 8.42
C PRO A 84 0.40 -18.56 9.88
N ARG A 85 -0.56 -18.43 10.80
CA ARG A 85 -0.29 -18.63 12.22
C ARG A 85 -0.17 -20.13 12.46
N TYR A 86 1.05 -20.65 12.39
CA TYR A 86 1.31 -21.98 12.92
C TYR A 86 1.13 -21.92 14.44
N HIS A 87 0.09 -22.56 14.95
CA HIS A 87 0.02 -22.90 16.35
C HIS A 87 1.09 -23.94 16.63
N VAL A 88 2.18 -23.53 17.26
CA VAL A 88 3.16 -24.43 17.89
C VAL A 88 2.68 -24.73 19.30
#